data_AF-A0A2T2WM92-F1
#
_entry.id   AF-A0A2T2WM92-F1
#
_cell.length_a   1.000
_cell.length_b   1.000
_cell.length_c   1.000
_cell.angle_alpha   90.00
_cell.angle_beta   90.00
_cell.angle_gamma   90.00
#
_symmetry.space_group_name_H-M   'P 1'
#
loop_
_entity.id
_entity.type
_entity.pdbx_description
1 polymer ?
#
loop_
_entity_poly.entity_id
_entity_poly.type
_entity_poly.pdbx_seq_one_letter_code
_entity_poly.pdbx_strand_id
1 'polypeptide(L)'
;MIRTLMELVEQELDEASRRLQELLFEQAQIRQAQKYWRDRRGDVMAVDQLQDAMAIEDWLSFGRKADRELKKLEEKDFLVEERITDCRNTLLQLARRQKLLAQILIRRQDAQRRRDDRRRERELAQRGTARQAAKEEAQRWH
;
A
#
# COMPACT_ATOMS: atom_id res chain seq x y z
N MET A 1 16.15 11.04 12.25
CA MET A 1 15.82 9.65 12.66
C MET A 1 14.34 9.32 12.48
N ILE A 2 13.38 9.77 13.31
CA ILE A 2 11.95 9.41 13.12
C ILE A 2 11.38 9.95 11.80
N ARG A 3 11.70 11.20 11.44
CA ARG A 3 11.29 11.79 10.15
C ARG A 3 11.81 10.96 8.96
N THR A 4 13.08 10.60 8.99
CA THR A 4 13.72 9.72 8.00
C THR A 4 13.04 8.35 7.90
N LEU A 5 12.64 7.76 9.03
CA LEU A 5 11.88 6.49 9.03
C LEU A 5 10.48 6.65 8.42
N MET A 6 9.82 7.80 8.61
CA MET A 6 8.54 8.07 7.97
C MET A 6 8.70 8.21 6.46
N GLU A 7 9.71 8.94 6.00
CA GLU A 7 10.04 9.10 4.57
C GLU A 7 10.33 7.75 3.91
N LEU A 8 11.09 6.87 4.58
CA LEU A 8 11.35 5.51 4.07
C LEU A 8 10.07 4.66 3.97
N VAL A 9 9.20 4.70 5.00
CA VAL A 9 7.93 3.95 4.96
C VAL A 9 7.00 4.50 3.87
N GLU A 10 7.02 5.80 3.62
CA GLU A 10 6.25 6.43 2.53
C GLU A 10 6.77 6.00 1.15
N GLN A 11 8.08 5.97 0.94
CA GLN A 11 8.67 5.44 -0.29
C GLN A 11 8.34 3.95 -0.50
N GLU A 12 8.40 3.14 0.56
CA GLU A 12 8.01 1.72 0.49
C GLU A 12 6.51 1.55 0.18
N LEU A 13 5.64 2.41 0.70
CA LEU A 13 4.21 2.42 0.40
C LEU A 13 3.94 2.75 -1.07
N ASP A 14 4.62 3.76 -1.61
CA ASP A 14 4.48 4.17 -3.00
C ASP A 14 4.92 3.06 -3.95
N GLU A 15 6.07 2.44 -3.68
CA GLU A 15 6.60 1.34 -4.49
C GLU A 15 5.69 0.11 -4.42
N ALA A 16 5.23 -0.28 -3.23
CA ALA A 16 4.29 -1.38 -3.07
C ALA A 16 2.94 -1.09 -3.75
N SER A 17 2.50 0.17 -3.77
CA SER A 17 1.26 0.58 -4.44
C SER A 17 1.40 0.50 -5.96
N ARG A 18 2.53 0.94 -6.51
CA ARG A 18 2.85 0.81 -7.95
C ARG A 18 2.87 -0.66 -8.36
N ARG A 19 3.57 -1.50 -7.59
CA ARG A 19 3.63 -2.94 -7.83
C ARG A 19 2.25 -3.60 -7.80
N LEU A 20 1.38 -3.19 -6.87
CA LEU A 20 0.00 -3.68 -6.83
C LEU A 20 -0.78 -3.30 -8.10
N GLN A 21 -0.63 -2.07 -8.59
CA GLN A 21 -1.28 -1.64 -9.83
C GLN A 21 -0.81 -2.44 -11.05
N GLU A 22 0.49 -2.71 -11.15
CA GLU A 22 1.05 -3.54 -12.22
C GLU A 22 0.49 -4.96 -12.18
N LEU A 23 0.41 -5.57 -10.99
CA LEU A 23 -0.18 -6.90 -10.81
C LEU A 23 -1.67 -6.95 -11.18
N LEU A 24 -2.44 -5.93 -10.78
CA LEU A 24 -3.87 -5.84 -11.13
C LEU A 24 -4.07 -5.68 -12.64
N PHE A 25 -3.17 -4.95 -13.30
CA PHE A 25 -3.18 -4.83 -14.75
C PHE A 25 -2.81 -6.15 -15.43
N GLU A 26 -1.76 -6.84 -14.97
CA GLU A 26 -1.38 -8.18 -15.43
C GLU A 26 -2.57 -9.15 -15.29
N GLN A 27 -3.26 -9.13 -14.16
CA GLN A 27 -4.44 -9.95 -13.92
C GLN A 27 -5.59 -9.65 -14.89
N ALA A 28 -5.86 -8.36 -15.15
CA ALA A 28 -6.89 -7.95 -16.10
C ALA A 28 -6.60 -8.47 -17.51
N GLN A 29 -5.33 -8.44 -17.94
CA GLN A 29 -4.91 -9.00 -19.24
C GLN A 29 -5.10 -10.53 -19.29
N ILE A 30 -4.74 -11.24 -18.22
CA ILE A 30 -4.95 -12.69 -18.14
C ILE A 30 -6.44 -13.03 -18.25
N ARG A 31 -7.30 -12.33 -17.52
CA ARG A 31 -8.76 -12.54 -17.57
C ARG A 31 -9.36 -12.21 -18.93
N GLN A 32 -8.86 -11.17 -19.60
CA GLN A 32 -9.25 -10.85 -20.97
C GLN A 32 -8.85 -11.97 -21.95
N ALA A 33 -7.65 -12.53 -21.82
CA ALA A 33 -7.20 -13.66 -22.62
C ALA A 33 -8.03 -14.92 -22.34
N GLN A 34 -8.36 -15.21 -21.07
CA GLN A 34 -9.24 -16.33 -20.73
C GLN A 34 -10.61 -16.16 -21.38
N LYS A 35 -11.19 -14.95 -21.33
CA LYS A 35 -12.46 -14.64 -22.00
C LYS A 35 -12.37 -14.93 -23.50
N TYR A 36 -11.33 -14.44 -24.18
CA TYR A 36 -11.12 -14.71 -25.61
C TYR A 36 -11.16 -16.21 -25.94
N TRP A 37 -10.45 -17.04 -25.16
CA TRP A 37 -10.41 -18.48 -25.40
C TRP A 37 -11.74 -19.17 -25.08
N ARG A 38 -12.46 -18.74 -24.04
CA ARG A 38 -13.80 -19.27 -23.71
C ARG A 38 -14.81 -18.91 -24.80
N ASP A 39 -14.82 -17.67 -25.26
CA ASP A 39 -15.72 -17.20 -26.32
C ASP A 39 -15.46 -17.97 -27.62
N ARG A 40 -14.19 -18.06 -28.06
CA ARG A 40 -13.81 -18.82 -29.27
C ARG A 40 -14.06 -20.32 -29.17
N ARG A 41 -13.99 -20.90 -27.96
CA ARG A 41 -14.33 -22.32 -27.73
C ARG A 41 -15.85 -22.53 -27.75
N GLY A 42 -16.60 -21.54 -27.29
CA GLY A 42 -18.07 -21.54 -27.27
C GLY A 42 -18.71 -21.22 -28.62
N ASP A 43 -17.97 -20.65 -29.57
CA ASP A 43 -18.36 -20.56 -30.98
C ASP A 43 -18.46 -21.98 -31.58
N VAL A 44 -19.61 -22.60 -31.37
CA VAL A 44 -20.00 -23.89 -31.95
C VAL A 44 -19.98 -23.73 -33.47
N MET A 45 -19.20 -24.57 -34.16
CA MET A 45 -19.33 -24.74 -35.61
C MET A 45 -20.80 -25.04 -35.92
N ALA A 46 -21.44 -24.27 -36.80
CA ALA A 46 -22.78 -24.59 -37.28
C ALA A 46 -22.80 -26.05 -37.75
N VAL A 47 -23.82 -26.82 -37.37
CA VAL A 47 -23.92 -28.28 -37.61
C VAL A 47 -23.69 -28.62 -39.10
N ASP A 48 -24.04 -27.69 -39.98
CA ASP A 48 -23.90 -27.73 -41.43
C ASP A 48 -22.43 -27.81 -41.90
N GLN A 49 -21.48 -27.34 -41.07
CA GLN A 49 -20.03 -27.35 -41.34
C GLN A 49 -19.33 -28.63 -40.83
N LEU A 50 -20.01 -29.47 -40.05
CA LEU A 50 -19.49 -30.73 -39.51
C LEU A 50 -19.70 -31.92 -40.46
N GLN A 51 -20.07 -31.68 -41.72
CA GLN A 51 -20.16 -32.75 -42.73
C GLN A 51 -18.79 -33.12 -43.32
N ASP A 52 -17.76 -32.28 -43.11
CA ASP A 52 -16.39 -32.54 -43.53
C ASP A 52 -15.56 -33.09 -42.35
N ALA A 53 -14.96 -34.26 -42.56
CA ALA A 53 -14.08 -34.90 -41.58
C ALA A 53 -12.88 -34.01 -41.20
N MET A 54 -12.37 -33.21 -42.15
CA MET A 54 -11.28 -32.27 -41.86
C MET A 54 -11.74 -31.13 -40.96
N ALA A 55 -12.95 -30.59 -41.18
CA ALA A 55 -13.51 -29.54 -40.32
C ALA A 55 -13.75 -30.03 -38.88
N ILE A 56 -14.17 -31.29 -38.71
CA ILE A 56 -14.30 -31.93 -37.40
C ILE A 56 -12.93 -32.04 -36.71
N GLU A 57 -11.91 -32.53 -37.43
CA GLU A 57 -10.57 -32.71 -36.87
C GLU A 57 -9.93 -31.38 -36.47
N ASP A 58 -10.06 -30.34 -37.31
CA ASP A 58 -9.58 -28.99 -37.04
C ASP A 58 -10.26 -28.40 -35.80
N TRP A 59 -11.58 -28.56 -35.68
CA TRP A 59 -12.34 -28.10 -34.52
C TRP A 59 -11.91 -28.82 -33.22
N LEU A 60 -11.73 -30.15 -33.25
CA LEU A 60 -11.22 -30.92 -32.11
C LEU A 60 -9.79 -30.51 -31.73
N SER A 61 -8.94 -30.24 -32.73
CA SER A 61 -7.58 -29.75 -32.50
C SER A 61 -7.58 -28.38 -31.82
N PHE A 62 -8.48 -27.49 -32.26
CA PHE A 62 -8.66 -26.17 -31.69
C PHE A 62 -9.16 -26.26 -30.25
N GLY A 63 -10.17 -27.08 -29.97
CA GLY A 63 -10.68 -27.30 -28.61
C GLY A 63 -9.59 -27.76 -27.64
N ARG A 64 -8.78 -28.75 -28.05
CA ARG A 64 -7.62 -29.20 -27.25
C ARG A 64 -6.55 -28.12 -27.06
N LYS A 65 -6.39 -27.21 -28.02
CA LYS A 65 -5.49 -26.06 -27.89
C LYS A 65 -6.07 -25.03 -26.90
N ALA A 66 -7.34 -24.68 -27.05
CA ALA A 66 -8.04 -23.76 -26.17
C ALA A 66 -8.01 -24.23 -24.71
N ASP A 67 -8.25 -25.52 -24.45
CA ASP A 67 -8.20 -26.09 -23.10
C ASP A 67 -6.80 -26.00 -22.47
N ARG A 68 -5.75 -26.25 -23.26
CA ARG A 68 -4.37 -26.09 -22.80
C ARG A 68 -4.03 -24.64 -22.47
N GLU A 69 -4.46 -23.70 -23.32
CA GLU A 69 -4.20 -22.28 -23.08
C GLU A 69 -5.03 -21.74 -21.90
N LEU A 70 -6.29 -22.16 -21.75
CA LEU A 70 -7.12 -21.82 -20.59
C LEU A 70 -6.47 -22.30 -19.28
N LYS A 71 -6.03 -23.56 -19.23
CA LYS A 71 -5.36 -24.10 -18.04
C LYS A 71 -4.10 -23.31 -17.67
N LYS A 72 -3.25 -22.98 -18.65
CA LYS A 72 -2.06 -22.14 -18.41
C LYS A 72 -2.44 -20.76 -17.87
N LEU A 73 -3.51 -20.16 -18.40
CA LEU A 73 -3.98 -18.85 -17.96
C LEU A 73 -4.61 -18.91 -16.57
N GLU A 74 -5.27 -20.00 -16.20
CA GLU A 74 -5.80 -20.22 -14.85
C GLU A 74 -4.66 -20.36 -13.82
N GLU A 75 -3.63 -21.15 -14.14
CA GLU A 75 -2.43 -21.26 -13.30
C GLU A 75 -1.73 -19.91 -13.12
N LYS A 76 -1.61 -19.11 -14.20
CA LYS A 76 -1.07 -17.75 -14.12
C LYS A 76 -1.94 -16.81 -13.29
N ASP A 77 -3.26 -16.83 -13.46
CA ASP A 77 -4.19 -15.99 -12.70
C ASP A 77 -4.09 -16.29 -11.20
N PHE A 78 -3.99 -17.58 -10.85
CA PHE A 78 -3.79 -18.03 -9.46
C PHE A 78 -2.49 -17.45 -8.86
N LEU A 79 -1.37 -17.58 -9.57
CA LEU A 79 -0.08 -17.05 -9.11
C LEU A 79 -0.07 -15.52 -8.98
N VAL A 80 -0.75 -14.82 -9.90
CA VAL A 80 -0.88 -13.36 -9.82
C VAL A 80 -1.76 -12.96 -8.64
N GLU A 81 -2.85 -13.67 -8.35
CA GLU A 81 -3.71 -13.41 -7.19
C GLU A 81 -2.95 -13.63 -5.85
N GLU A 82 -2.11 -14.65 -5.76
CA GLU A 82 -1.23 -14.87 -4.61
C GLU A 82 -0.27 -13.67 -4.41
N ARG A 83 0.41 -13.24 -5.49
CA ARG A 83 1.29 -12.06 -5.46
C ARG A 83 0.54 -10.78 -5.09
N ILE A 84 -0.69 -10.60 -5.57
CA ILE A 84 -1.56 -9.47 -5.20
C ILE A 84 -1.87 -9.50 -3.70
N THR A 85 -2.18 -10.67 -3.17
CA THR A 85 -2.50 -10.86 -1.75
C THR A 85 -1.30 -10.51 -0.87
N ASP A 86 -0.10 -10.97 -1.23
CA ASP A 86 1.14 -10.62 -0.53
C ASP A 86 1.44 -9.11 -0.59
N CYS A 87 1.21 -8.49 -1.74
CA CYS A 87 1.38 -7.05 -1.92
C CYS A 87 0.39 -6.25 -1.05
N ARG A 88 -0.87 -6.67 -0.99
CA ARG A 88 -1.89 -6.08 -0.10
C ARG A 88 -1.52 -6.23 1.37
N ASN A 89 -1.02 -7.40 1.78
CA ASN A 89 -0.55 -7.63 3.14
C ASN A 89 0.63 -6.72 3.50
N THR A 90 1.57 -6.55 2.57
CA THR A 90 2.71 -5.64 2.72
C THR A 90 2.24 -4.19 2.92
N LEU A 91 1.34 -3.71 2.05
CA LEU A 91 0.75 -2.37 2.17
C LEU A 91 0.06 -2.15 3.53
N LEU A 92 -0.69 -3.14 4.02
CA LEU A 92 -1.33 -3.07 5.33
C LEU A 92 -0.30 -2.97 6.47
N GLN A 93 0.79 -3.73 6.39
CA GLN A 93 1.87 -3.66 7.38
C GLN A 93 2.56 -2.30 7.37
N LEU A 94 2.85 -1.76 6.18
CA LEU A 94 3.48 -0.44 6.02
C LEU A 94 2.57 0.68 6.55
N ALA A 95 1.27 0.64 6.23
CA ALA A 95 0.30 1.61 6.75
C ALA A 95 0.22 1.58 8.29
N ARG A 96 0.28 0.38 8.90
CA ARG A 96 0.35 0.23 10.37
C ARG A 96 1.64 0.84 10.94
N ARG A 97 2.78 0.61 10.30
CA ARG A 97 4.07 1.21 10.69
C ARG A 97 4.04 2.73 10.60
N GLN A 98 3.49 3.29 9.51
CA GLN A 98 3.34 4.72 9.33
C GLN A 98 2.50 5.35 10.45
N LYS A 99 1.35 4.73 10.78
CA LYS A 99 0.48 5.16 11.88
C LYS A 99 1.22 5.15 13.23
N LEU A 100 2.00 4.10 13.51
CA LEU A 100 2.78 4.01 14.74
C LEU A 100 3.84 5.11 14.82
N LEU A 101 4.59 5.35 13.74
CA LEU A 101 5.59 6.41 13.69
C LEU A 101 4.97 7.79 13.91
N ALA A 102 3.81 8.07 13.30
CA ALA A 102 3.07 9.30 13.51
C ALA A 102 2.66 9.49 14.97
N GLN A 103 2.17 8.43 15.64
CA GLN A 103 1.83 8.48 17.06
C GLN A 103 3.05 8.75 17.96
N ILE A 104 4.19 8.14 17.67
CA ILE A 104 5.43 8.38 18.41
C ILE A 104 5.87 9.84 18.24
N LEU A 105 5.77 10.37 17.02
CA LEU A 105 6.14 11.75 16.73
C LEU A 105 5.27 12.76 17.50
N ILE A 106 3.95 12.55 17.51
CA ILE A 106 3.00 13.37 18.29
C ILE A 106 3.38 13.34 19.78
N ARG A 107 3.54 12.15 20.37
CA ARG A 107 3.91 12.00 21.79
C ARG A 107 5.22 12.71 22.12
N ARG A 108 6.21 12.65 21.22
CA ARG A 108 7.50 13.31 21.39
C ARG A 108 7.36 14.84 21.33
N GLN A 109 6.54 15.36 20.42
CA GLN A 109 6.27 16.79 20.32
C GLN A 109 5.55 17.30 21.57
N ASP A 110 4.54 16.58 22.06
CA ASP A 110 3.83 16.95 23.29
C ASP A 110 4.75 16.93 24.52
N ALA A 111 5.60 15.91 24.63
CA ALA A 111 6.59 15.83 25.71
C ALA A 111 7.58 17.00 25.65
N GLN A 112 7.99 17.43 24.45
CA GLN A 112 8.87 18.58 24.26
C GLN A 112 8.17 19.89 24.66
N ARG A 113 6.93 20.11 24.20
CA ARG A 113 6.12 21.29 24.58
C ARG A 113 6.01 21.41 26.09
N ARG A 114 5.65 20.33 26.78
CA ARG A 114 5.58 20.29 28.25
C ARG A 114 6.90 20.57 28.95
N ARG A 115 8.05 20.29 28.32
CA ARG A 115 9.37 20.64 28.89
C ARG A 115 9.65 22.12 28.69
N ASP A 116 9.34 22.67 27.52
CA ASP A 116 9.54 24.07 27.19
C ASP A 116 8.63 24.98 28.02
N ASP A 117 7.37 24.60 28.23
CA ASP A 117 6.43 25.33 29.10
C ASP A 117 6.93 25.39 30.54
N ARG A 118 7.36 24.24 31.10
CA ARG A 118 7.95 24.18 32.44
C ARG A 118 9.25 25.00 32.56
N ARG A 119 10.04 25.09 31.49
CA ARG A 119 11.24 25.94 31.47
C ARG A 119 10.84 27.42 31.50
N ARG A 120 9.88 27.83 30.68
CA ARG A 120 9.36 29.21 30.63
C ARG A 120 8.75 29.64 31.98
N GLU A 121 7.95 28.77 32.61
CA GLU A 121 7.37 29.03 33.93
C GLU A 121 8.45 29.27 34.99
N ARG A 122 9.51 28.44 35.01
CA ARG A 122 10.65 28.62 35.93
C ARG A 122 11.40 29.93 35.66
N GLU A 123 11.65 30.26 34.40
CA GLU A 123 12.31 31.52 34.02
C GLU A 123 11.49 32.74 34.44
N LEU A 124 10.16 32.69 34.25
CA LEU A 124 9.25 33.75 34.69
C LEU A 124 9.22 33.88 36.21
N ALA A 125 9.16 32.78 36.96
CA ALA A 125 9.21 32.78 38.42
C ALA A 125 10.54 33.32 38.95
N GLN A 126 11.68 32.95 38.34
CA GLN A 126 13.00 33.49 38.69
C GLN A 126 13.10 34.99 38.41
N ARG A 127 12.56 35.47 37.29
CA ARG A 127 12.51 36.92 37.00
C ARG A 127 11.59 37.66 37.97
N GLY A 128 10.47 37.07 38.35
CA GLY A 128 9.55 37.64 39.34
C GLY A 128 10.21 37.79 40.71
N THR A 129 10.82 36.72 41.21
CA THR A 129 11.56 36.74 42.48
C THR A 129 12.74 37.70 42.48
N ALA A 130 13.55 37.74 41.40
CA ALA A 130 14.65 38.68 41.27
C ALA A 130 14.18 40.14 41.26
N ARG A 131 13.07 40.46 40.58
CA ARG A 131 12.47 41.80 40.59
C ARG A 131 11.96 42.20 41.98
N GLN A 132 11.41 41.25 42.73
CA GLN A 132 10.88 41.50 44.06
C GLN A 132 12.01 41.72 45.07
N ALA A 133 13.06 40.89 45.02
CA ALA A 133 14.28 41.09 45.81
C ALA A 133 14.93 42.46 45.53
N ALA A 134 15.03 42.87 44.26
CA ALA A 134 15.57 44.19 43.90
C ALA A 134 14.73 45.35 44.45
N LYS A 135 13.40 45.22 44.52
CA LYS A 135 12.52 46.23 45.12
C LYS A 135 12.69 46.30 46.64
N GLU A 136 12.75 45.15 47.30
CA GLU A 136 12.96 45.08 48.76
C GLU A 136 14.33 45.64 49.15
N GLU A 137 15.36 45.36 48.35
CA GLU A 137 16.69 45.91 48.55
C GLU A 137 16.68 47.42 48.39
N ALA A 138 16.13 47.97 47.29
CA ALA A 138 16.00 49.41 47.08
C ALA A 138 15.24 50.13 48.21
N GLN A 139 14.24 49.50 48.82
CA GLN A 139 13.50 50.03 49.96
C GLN A 139 14.30 50.04 51.28
N ARG A 140 15.34 49.21 51.41
CA ARG A 140 16.22 49.21 52.61
C ARG A 140 17.27 50.32 52.59
N TRP A 141 17.54 50.90 51.42
CA TRP A 141 18.52 51.98 51.23
C TRP A 141 17.87 53.37 51.25
N HIS A 142 16.55 53.46 51.44
CA HIS A 142 15.77 54.68 51.63
C HIS A 142 15.20 54.73 53.04
#